data_AF-A0A7W7YJF4-F1
#
_entry.id   AF-A0A7W7YJF4-F1
#
_cell.length_a   1.000
_cell.length_b   1.000
_cell.length_c   1.000
_cell.angle_alpha   90.00
_cell.angle_beta   90.00
_cell.angle_gamma   90.00
#
_symmetry.space_group_name_H-M   'P 1'
#
loop_
_entity.id
_entity.type
_entity.pdbx_description
1 polymer ?
#
loop_
_entity_poly.entity_id
_entity_poly.type
_entity_poly.pdbx_seq_one_letter_code
_entity_poly.pdbx_strand_id
1 'polypeptide(L)'
;MSTSITHQRLAELVGGQLFQGDPEGVISGLNSISEAEPGDITFLGNERYLNALRSTRATAALVAADFAEPLPNIALIRVENPTLAFSSVIRFFGPPSREFHAGVHPSAVVAQSAQFNPEQVSIGPCAVIEENVIIGDGTTIHAGVFIGHGARLGMDCVLHANCTIRDMTQIGNRVIIHSGSAIGTDGFGYQFSQGRHQKIEQVGIVQIDDDVEIGSCTTIDRARFGRTWIGEGTKIDNLVQIAHNVVIGQHSIVVSQVGISGSTHIGSHVTIAGQVGIAGHLEISDQVTLLAKAGVTKNITEPGAYTGFPAKPLMEGRRMLSAPAKIPEMMERIRELERKLAALERA
;
A
#
# COMPACT_ATOMS: atom_id res chain seq x y z
N MET A 1 2.82 -32.80 -4.34
CA MET A 1 3.53 -33.57 -3.30
C MET A 1 3.27 -32.85 -1.98
N SER A 2 2.86 -33.55 -0.92
CA SER A 2 2.65 -32.93 0.39
C SER A 2 4.02 -32.65 0.99
N THR A 3 4.47 -31.40 0.95
CA THR A 3 5.71 -30.98 1.61
C THR A 3 5.49 -31.04 3.13
N SER A 4 6.39 -31.69 3.87
CA SER A 4 6.35 -31.74 5.34
C SER A 4 7.72 -31.40 5.93
N ILE A 5 7.74 -30.90 7.16
CA ILE A 5 8.96 -30.49 7.87
C ILE A 5 8.84 -30.83 9.36
N THR A 6 9.94 -31.22 9.99
CA THR A 6 9.96 -31.47 11.44
C THR A 6 10.01 -30.17 12.23
N HIS A 7 9.59 -30.17 13.50
CA HIS A 7 9.66 -29.00 14.37
C HIS A 7 11.09 -28.43 14.46
N GLN A 8 12.10 -29.30 14.60
CA GLN A 8 13.49 -28.87 14.68
C GLN A 8 13.95 -28.20 13.39
N ARG A 9 13.64 -28.81 12.23
CA ARG A 9 14.05 -28.25 10.94
C ARG A 9 13.30 -26.95 10.63
N LEU A 10 12.05 -26.84 11.09
CA LEU A 10 11.26 -25.62 10.98
C LEU A 10 11.84 -24.49 11.83
N ALA A 11 12.28 -24.79 13.06
CA ALA A 11 12.98 -23.83 13.91
C ALA A 11 14.23 -23.28 13.21
N GLU A 12 15.04 -24.15 12.59
CA GLU A 12 16.20 -23.74 11.80
C GLU A 12 15.81 -22.87 10.59
N LEU A 13 14.77 -23.26 9.84
CA LEU A 13 14.29 -22.53 8.68
C LEU A 13 13.88 -21.09 9.02
N VAL A 14 13.29 -20.88 10.19
CA VAL A 14 12.83 -19.56 10.63
C VAL A 14 13.86 -18.82 11.49
N GLY A 15 15.06 -19.37 11.67
CA GLY A 15 16.10 -18.80 12.55
C GLY A 15 15.69 -18.74 14.03
N GLY A 16 14.81 -19.65 14.45
CA GLY A 16 14.26 -19.73 15.79
C GLY A 16 14.82 -20.86 16.64
N GLN A 17 14.28 -21.00 17.85
CA GLN A 17 14.60 -22.06 18.79
C GLN A 17 13.34 -22.82 19.19
N LEU A 18 13.39 -24.16 19.11
CA LEU A 18 12.35 -25.01 19.66
C LEU A 18 12.35 -24.90 21.19
N PHE A 19 11.34 -24.26 21.75
CA PHE A 19 11.17 -24.05 23.19
C PHE A 19 10.48 -25.22 23.87
N GLN A 20 9.48 -25.81 23.22
CA GLN A 20 8.79 -27.02 23.67
C GLN A 20 8.27 -27.84 22.49
N GLY A 21 7.98 -29.12 22.73
CA GLY A 21 7.47 -30.07 21.74
C GLY A 21 8.52 -31.11 21.33
N ASP A 22 8.06 -32.11 20.60
CA ASP A 22 8.92 -33.16 20.04
C ASP A 22 9.73 -32.62 18.85
N PRO A 23 11.07 -32.67 18.84
CA PRO A 23 11.89 -32.26 17.69
C PRO A 23 11.51 -32.93 16.38
N GLU A 24 11.03 -34.18 16.44
CA GLU A 24 10.63 -35.00 15.27
C GLU A 24 9.14 -34.86 14.92
N GLY A 25 8.38 -34.06 15.67
CA GLY A 25 6.99 -33.76 15.35
C GLY A 25 6.86 -33.12 13.97
N VAL A 26 5.84 -33.54 13.21
CA VAL A 26 5.71 -33.22 11.78
C VAL A 26 4.67 -32.13 11.55
N ILE A 27 5.04 -31.14 10.75
CA ILE A 27 4.15 -30.11 10.21
C ILE A 27 3.99 -30.34 8.71
N SER A 28 2.76 -30.30 8.23
CA SER A 28 2.37 -30.54 6.83
C SER A 28 1.56 -29.40 6.21
N GLY A 29 1.20 -28.39 7.01
CA GLY A 29 0.37 -27.27 6.58
C GLY A 29 0.58 -26.03 7.42
N LEU A 30 -0.14 -24.97 7.09
CA LEU A 30 -0.15 -23.72 7.85
C LEU A 30 -1.57 -23.16 7.88
N ASN A 31 -1.92 -22.49 8.97
CA ASN A 31 -3.22 -21.84 9.08
C ASN A 31 -3.24 -20.72 10.13
N SER A 32 -4.33 -19.95 10.16
CA SER A 32 -4.60 -18.97 11.20
C SER A 32 -4.77 -19.65 12.57
N ILE A 33 -4.47 -18.93 13.67
CA ILE A 33 -4.55 -19.49 15.03
C ILE A 33 -5.91 -20.13 15.32
N SER A 34 -6.98 -19.53 14.79
CA SER A 34 -8.37 -19.93 15.03
C SER A 34 -8.83 -21.11 14.17
N GLU A 35 -8.26 -21.29 12.99
CA GLU A 35 -8.68 -22.32 12.02
C GLU A 35 -7.71 -23.49 11.92
N ALA A 36 -6.53 -23.38 12.54
CA ALA A 36 -5.53 -24.43 12.52
C ALA A 36 -6.07 -25.79 12.99
N GLU A 37 -5.65 -26.81 12.26
CA GLU A 37 -5.92 -28.22 12.50
C GLU A 37 -4.62 -28.95 12.89
N PRO A 38 -4.70 -30.18 13.39
CA PRO A 38 -3.52 -31.02 13.57
C PRO A 38 -2.75 -31.18 12.25
N GLY A 39 -1.44 -30.92 12.30
CA GLY A 39 -0.54 -30.85 11.15
C GLY A 39 -0.20 -29.43 10.71
N ASP A 40 -0.95 -28.41 11.16
CA ASP A 40 -0.71 -27.02 10.81
C ASP A 40 0.27 -26.35 11.78
N ILE A 41 1.09 -25.43 11.25
CA ILE A 41 1.75 -24.39 12.02
C ILE A 41 0.95 -23.07 11.97
N THR A 42 0.94 -22.36 13.10
CA THR A 42 0.44 -20.99 13.21
C THR A 42 1.47 -20.05 13.84
N PHE A 43 1.10 -18.81 14.17
CA PHE A 43 1.97 -17.87 14.88
C PHE A 43 1.19 -16.93 15.78
N LEU A 44 1.78 -16.50 16.89
CA LEU A 44 1.28 -15.43 17.75
C LEU A 44 2.03 -14.12 17.46
N GLY A 45 1.51 -13.33 16.52
CA GLY A 45 2.07 -12.01 16.20
C GLY A 45 1.56 -10.86 17.09
N ASN A 46 0.46 -11.07 17.81
CA ASN A 46 -0.15 -10.06 18.68
C ASN A 46 -0.73 -10.73 19.93
N GLU A 47 -0.34 -10.23 21.10
CA GLU A 47 -0.74 -10.77 22.42
C GLU A 47 -2.26 -10.86 22.62
N ARG A 48 -3.05 -10.03 21.93
CA ARG A 48 -4.53 -10.10 21.99
C ARG A 48 -5.09 -11.47 21.58
N TYR A 49 -4.33 -12.24 20.80
CA TYR A 49 -4.71 -13.58 20.37
C TYR A 49 -4.16 -14.69 21.27
N LEU A 50 -3.58 -14.38 22.44
CA LEU A 50 -3.04 -15.37 23.36
C LEU A 50 -4.09 -16.42 23.77
N ASN A 51 -5.33 -15.99 24.04
CA ASN A 51 -6.40 -16.92 24.36
C ASN A 51 -6.76 -17.84 23.18
N ALA A 52 -6.68 -17.33 21.94
CA ALA A 52 -6.87 -18.15 20.75
C ALA A 52 -5.71 -19.17 20.61
N LEU A 53 -4.48 -18.78 20.92
CA LEU A 53 -3.34 -19.69 20.94
C LEU A 53 -3.52 -20.79 21.99
N ARG A 54 -3.99 -20.47 23.20
CA ARG A 54 -4.25 -21.47 24.26
C ARG A 54 -5.30 -22.51 23.87
N SER A 55 -6.24 -22.15 23.00
CA SER A 55 -7.31 -23.03 22.51
C SER A 55 -7.08 -23.55 21.08
N THR A 56 -5.93 -23.30 20.47
CA THR A 56 -5.67 -23.71 19.09
C THR A 56 -5.54 -25.22 18.98
N ARG A 57 -5.75 -25.76 17.77
CA ARG A 57 -5.43 -27.16 17.45
C ARG A 57 -4.21 -27.28 16.53
N ALA A 58 -3.49 -26.19 16.30
CA ALA A 58 -2.21 -26.20 15.59
C ALA A 58 -1.23 -27.17 16.26
N THR A 59 -0.42 -27.86 15.47
CA THR A 59 0.64 -28.73 15.98
C THR A 59 1.87 -27.93 16.43
N ALA A 60 2.13 -26.78 15.80
CA ALA A 60 3.17 -25.86 16.23
C ALA A 60 2.73 -24.40 16.14
N ALA A 61 3.38 -23.52 16.90
CA ALA A 61 3.24 -22.08 16.77
C ALA A 61 4.58 -21.35 16.87
N LEU A 62 4.76 -20.33 16.03
CA LEU A 62 5.80 -19.33 16.21
C LEU A 62 5.37 -18.33 17.30
N VAL A 63 6.25 -18.05 18.25
CA VAL A 63 6.02 -17.11 19.36
C VAL A 63 7.24 -16.21 19.54
N ALA A 64 7.05 -15.07 20.21
CA ALA A 64 8.13 -14.13 20.48
C ALA A 64 9.25 -14.77 21.31
N ALA A 65 10.47 -14.28 21.17
CA ALA A 65 11.66 -14.84 21.81
C ALA A 65 11.56 -14.90 23.35
N ASP A 66 10.81 -14.00 23.96
CA ASP A 66 10.56 -13.88 25.40
C ASP A 66 9.31 -14.63 25.88
N PHE A 67 8.55 -15.28 24.98
CA PHE A 67 7.32 -15.99 25.33
C PHE A 67 7.61 -17.19 26.25
N ALA A 68 7.22 -17.09 27.52
CA ALA A 68 7.61 -18.03 28.57
C ALA A 68 6.56 -19.08 28.96
N GLU A 69 5.31 -18.93 28.52
CA GLU A 69 4.20 -19.81 28.94
C GLU A 69 4.25 -21.14 28.17
N PRO A 70 4.53 -22.30 28.81
CA PRO A 70 4.38 -23.58 28.16
C PRO A 70 2.89 -23.90 27.94
N LEU A 71 2.56 -24.41 26.75
CA LEU A 71 1.18 -24.76 26.39
C LEU A 71 1.05 -26.28 26.13
N PRO A 72 -0.03 -26.94 26.57
CA PRO A 72 -0.20 -28.37 26.34
C PRO A 72 -0.43 -28.67 24.86
N ASN A 73 0.06 -29.81 24.39
CA ASN A 73 -0.24 -30.39 23.06
C ASN A 73 0.15 -29.53 21.83
N ILE A 74 1.10 -28.61 21.97
CA ILE A 74 1.60 -27.78 20.88
C ILE A 74 3.12 -27.59 20.99
N ALA A 75 3.84 -27.63 19.87
CA ALA A 75 5.24 -27.22 19.82
C ALA A 75 5.35 -25.68 19.73
N LEU A 76 6.24 -25.06 20.50
CA LEU A 76 6.47 -23.62 20.43
C LEU A 76 7.88 -23.36 19.92
N ILE A 77 7.96 -22.55 18.86
CA ILE A 77 9.21 -22.12 18.26
C ILE A 77 9.35 -20.62 18.52
N ARG A 78 10.35 -20.25 19.31
CA ARG A 78 10.67 -18.87 19.64
C ARG A 78 11.46 -18.23 18.51
N VAL A 79 11.02 -17.05 18.09
CA VAL A 79 11.65 -16.25 17.03
C VAL A 79 11.65 -14.77 17.44
N GLU A 80 12.54 -13.98 16.85
CA GLU A 80 12.63 -12.54 17.12
C GLU A 80 11.33 -11.81 16.73
N ASN A 81 10.76 -12.13 15.57
CA ASN A 81 9.49 -11.56 15.11
C ASN A 81 8.62 -12.65 14.48
N PRO A 82 7.57 -13.14 15.19
CA PRO A 82 6.70 -14.21 14.70
C PRO A 82 6.04 -13.91 13.36
N THR A 83 5.61 -12.68 13.13
CA THR A 83 4.94 -12.26 11.89
C THR A 83 5.90 -12.32 10.69
N LEU A 84 7.12 -11.79 10.84
CA LEU A 84 8.12 -11.84 9.78
C LEU A 84 8.60 -13.26 9.53
N ALA A 85 8.88 -14.03 10.58
CA ALA A 85 9.31 -15.41 10.50
C ALA A 85 8.29 -16.31 9.78
N PHE A 86 6.99 -16.05 9.98
CA PHE A 86 5.92 -16.78 9.30
C PHE A 86 5.95 -16.61 7.77
N SER A 87 6.57 -15.56 7.24
CA SER A 87 6.77 -15.40 5.79
C SER A 87 7.65 -16.52 5.20
N SER A 88 8.62 -17.04 5.96
CA SER A 88 9.43 -18.20 5.54
C SER A 88 8.61 -19.50 5.55
N VAL A 89 7.67 -19.62 6.49
CA VAL A 89 6.72 -20.73 6.55
C VAL A 89 5.78 -20.71 5.34
N ILE A 90 5.23 -19.55 5.01
CA ILE A 90 4.39 -19.35 3.81
C ILE A 90 5.17 -19.70 2.54
N ARG A 91 6.45 -19.32 2.43
CA ARG A 91 7.29 -19.69 1.27
C ARG A 91 7.55 -21.20 1.16
N PHE A 92 7.53 -21.93 2.27
CA PHE A 92 7.79 -23.37 2.28
C PHE A 92 6.55 -24.21 1.94
N PHE A 93 5.40 -23.89 2.54
CA PHE A 93 4.14 -24.64 2.34
C PHE A 93 3.20 -24.03 1.31
N GLY A 94 3.36 -22.74 1.01
CA GLY A 94 2.54 -22.03 0.05
C GLY A 94 2.68 -22.62 -1.36
N PRO A 95 1.76 -22.25 -2.27
CA PRO A 95 1.90 -22.64 -3.67
C PRO A 95 3.28 -22.20 -4.17
N PRO A 96 3.99 -23.05 -4.95
CA PRO A 96 5.28 -22.68 -5.48
C PRO A 96 5.15 -21.38 -6.26
N SER A 97 6.10 -20.47 -6.08
CA SER A 97 6.21 -19.28 -6.91
C SER A 97 6.19 -19.70 -8.37
N ARG A 98 5.50 -18.94 -9.24
CA ARG A 98 5.58 -19.18 -10.68
C ARG A 98 7.04 -19.13 -11.10
N GLU A 99 7.48 -20.16 -11.81
CA GLU A 99 8.83 -20.17 -12.38
C GLU A 99 8.98 -18.99 -13.34
N PHE A 100 10.14 -18.32 -13.25
CA PHE A 100 10.51 -17.29 -14.18
C PHE A 100 10.90 -17.94 -15.51
N HIS A 101 10.15 -17.64 -16.56
CA HIS A 101 10.45 -18.09 -17.92
C HIS A 101 10.82 -16.87 -18.76
N ALA A 102 12.11 -16.69 -19.01
CA ALA A 102 12.60 -15.68 -19.91
C ALA A 102 12.10 -15.92 -21.34
N GLY A 103 11.96 -14.83 -22.09
CA GLY A 103 11.57 -14.84 -23.49
C GLY A 103 10.31 -14.03 -23.75
N VAL A 104 9.95 -13.97 -25.03
CA VAL A 104 8.81 -13.21 -25.53
C VAL A 104 7.75 -14.18 -26.00
N HIS A 105 6.54 -14.08 -25.44
CA HIS A 105 5.43 -14.89 -25.88
C HIS A 105 5.09 -14.59 -27.36
N PRO A 106 4.78 -15.59 -28.21
CA PRO A 106 4.53 -15.37 -29.65
C PRO A 106 3.41 -14.39 -30.00
N SER A 107 2.48 -14.12 -29.07
CA SER A 107 1.38 -13.17 -29.25
C SER A 107 1.68 -11.76 -28.71
N ALA A 108 2.86 -11.53 -28.12
CA ALA A 108 3.28 -10.19 -27.73
C ALA A 108 3.67 -9.37 -28.98
N VAL A 109 3.35 -8.09 -28.97
CA VAL A 109 3.74 -7.13 -30.02
C VAL A 109 4.84 -6.26 -29.44
N VAL A 110 6.05 -6.40 -29.95
CA VAL A 110 7.22 -5.68 -29.45
C VAL A 110 7.86 -4.89 -30.59
N ALA A 111 7.99 -3.58 -30.42
CA ALA A 111 8.65 -2.72 -31.39
C ALA A 111 10.13 -3.11 -31.57
N GLN A 112 10.64 -3.01 -32.80
CA GLN A 112 12.02 -3.38 -33.12
C GLN A 112 13.07 -2.54 -32.36
N SER A 113 12.73 -1.30 -31.97
CA SER A 113 13.61 -0.40 -31.23
C SER A 113 13.58 -0.60 -29.71
N ALA A 114 12.76 -1.51 -29.19
CA ALA A 114 12.76 -1.85 -27.77
C ALA A 114 14.08 -2.55 -27.38
N GLN A 115 14.61 -2.23 -26.20
CA GLN A 115 15.91 -2.69 -25.73
C GLN A 115 15.76 -3.49 -24.44
N PHE A 116 16.11 -4.78 -24.49
CA PHE A 116 16.12 -5.69 -23.35
C PHE A 116 16.89 -6.97 -23.70
N ASN A 117 17.29 -7.74 -22.68
CA ASN A 117 17.85 -9.07 -22.88
C ASN A 117 16.73 -10.13 -22.89
N PRO A 118 16.44 -10.81 -24.02
CA PRO A 118 15.37 -11.81 -24.08
C PRO A 118 15.64 -13.06 -23.22
N GLU A 119 16.88 -13.28 -22.80
CA GLU A 119 17.24 -14.37 -21.88
C GLU A 119 17.02 -14.01 -20.40
N GLN A 120 16.74 -12.73 -20.11
CA GLN A 120 16.58 -12.23 -18.74
C GLN A 120 15.29 -11.45 -18.52
N VAL A 121 14.45 -11.29 -19.54
CA VAL A 121 13.14 -10.61 -19.42
C VAL A 121 12.04 -11.57 -19.88
N SER A 122 10.93 -11.59 -19.13
CA SER A 122 9.75 -12.36 -19.48
C SER A 122 8.65 -11.44 -19.99
N ILE A 123 8.19 -11.64 -21.23
CA ILE A 123 7.09 -10.88 -21.84
C ILE A 123 5.92 -11.82 -22.14
N GLY A 124 4.82 -11.61 -21.43
CA GLY A 124 3.62 -12.43 -21.48
C GLY A 124 2.76 -12.22 -22.73
N PRO A 125 1.71 -13.05 -22.88
CA PRO A 125 0.85 -13.04 -24.07
C PRO A 125 0.12 -11.70 -24.23
N CYS A 126 0.02 -11.23 -25.47
CA CYS A 126 -0.72 -10.03 -25.85
C CYS A 126 -0.23 -8.74 -25.18
N ALA A 127 0.97 -8.73 -24.58
CA ALA A 127 1.62 -7.51 -24.16
C ALA A 127 2.01 -6.67 -25.39
N VAL A 128 1.98 -5.35 -25.26
CA VAL A 128 2.35 -4.40 -26.31
C VAL A 128 3.45 -3.49 -25.78
N ILE A 129 4.61 -3.52 -26.45
CA ILE A 129 5.80 -2.74 -26.10
C ILE A 129 6.11 -1.80 -27.27
N GLU A 130 5.95 -0.50 -27.03
CA GLU A 130 6.17 0.55 -28.02
C GLU A 130 7.66 0.84 -28.28
N GLU A 131 7.91 1.75 -29.23
CA GLU A 131 9.25 2.14 -29.64
C GLU A 131 10.09 2.75 -28.50
N ASN A 132 11.41 2.50 -28.57
CA ASN A 132 12.43 3.08 -27.68
C ASN A 132 12.23 2.76 -26.18
N VAL A 133 11.42 1.75 -25.86
CA VAL A 133 11.28 1.24 -24.49
C VAL A 133 12.56 0.53 -24.06
N ILE A 134 12.94 0.69 -22.79
CA ILE A 134 14.05 -0.04 -22.17
C ILE A 134 13.54 -0.83 -20.97
N ILE A 135 13.89 -2.11 -20.89
CA ILE A 135 13.50 -3.01 -19.82
C ILE A 135 14.75 -3.65 -19.22
N GLY A 136 14.93 -3.52 -17.90
CA GLY A 136 16.03 -4.14 -17.16
C GLY A 136 15.83 -5.62 -16.91
N ASP A 137 16.94 -6.31 -16.70
CA ASP A 137 17.02 -7.75 -16.45
C ASP A 137 16.18 -8.20 -15.23
N GLY A 138 15.69 -9.44 -15.26
CA GLY A 138 14.81 -10.02 -14.24
C GLY A 138 13.35 -9.56 -14.31
N THR A 139 13.04 -8.54 -15.13
CA THR A 139 11.69 -7.98 -15.22
C THR A 139 10.69 -8.94 -15.87
N THR A 140 9.52 -9.05 -15.25
CA THR A 140 8.38 -9.84 -15.71
C THR A 140 7.22 -8.93 -16.11
N ILE A 141 6.81 -9.01 -17.37
CA ILE A 141 5.67 -8.30 -17.94
C ILE A 141 4.57 -9.33 -18.20
N HIS A 142 3.48 -9.27 -17.45
CA HIS A 142 2.37 -10.21 -17.61
C HIS A 142 1.48 -9.88 -18.82
N ALA A 143 0.45 -10.71 -19.01
CA ALA A 143 -0.43 -10.66 -20.15
C ALA A 143 -1.13 -9.30 -20.30
N GLY A 144 -1.25 -8.81 -21.55
CA GLY A 144 -2.03 -7.62 -21.87
C GLY A 144 -1.49 -6.30 -21.32
N VAL A 145 -0.27 -6.28 -20.79
CA VAL A 145 0.38 -5.03 -20.36
C VAL A 145 0.70 -4.17 -21.58
N PHE A 146 0.43 -2.87 -21.50
CA PHE A 146 0.86 -1.88 -22.48
C PHE A 146 2.00 -1.04 -21.91
N ILE A 147 3.11 -0.90 -22.65
CA ILE A 147 4.23 -0.02 -22.32
C ILE A 147 4.45 0.97 -23.45
N GLY A 148 4.22 2.25 -23.16
CA GLY A 148 4.24 3.35 -24.09
C GLY A 148 5.64 3.81 -24.50
N HIS A 149 5.68 4.66 -25.52
CA HIS A 149 6.91 5.09 -26.19
C HIS A 149 7.94 5.66 -25.22
N GLY A 150 9.19 5.22 -25.34
CA GLY A 150 10.31 5.78 -24.57
C GLY A 150 10.26 5.54 -23.06
N ALA A 151 9.34 4.71 -22.56
CA ALA A 151 9.30 4.32 -21.15
C ALA A 151 10.53 3.50 -20.76
N ARG A 152 10.93 3.58 -19.49
CA ARG A 152 12.12 2.90 -18.94
C ARG A 152 11.75 2.17 -17.68
N LEU A 153 12.07 0.88 -17.63
CA LEU A 153 11.87 0.00 -16.49
C LEU A 153 13.23 -0.51 -16.01
N GLY A 154 13.48 -0.49 -14.71
CA GLY A 154 14.65 -1.06 -14.08
C GLY A 154 14.63 -2.58 -14.04
N MET A 155 15.46 -3.14 -13.17
CA MET A 155 15.62 -4.59 -13.00
C MET A 155 14.57 -5.17 -12.05
N ASP A 156 14.30 -6.47 -12.17
CA ASP A 156 13.46 -7.24 -11.25
C ASP A 156 12.05 -6.68 -11.02
N CYS A 157 11.50 -5.97 -12.00
CA CYS A 157 10.15 -5.42 -11.90
C CYS A 157 9.09 -6.49 -12.20
N VAL A 158 7.90 -6.34 -11.62
CA VAL A 158 6.75 -7.22 -11.90
C VAL A 158 5.53 -6.37 -12.27
N LEU A 159 5.14 -6.43 -13.54
CA LEU A 159 3.95 -5.76 -14.06
C LEU A 159 2.86 -6.80 -14.26
N HIS A 160 1.86 -6.81 -13.38
CA HIS A 160 0.71 -7.70 -13.46
C HIS A 160 -0.24 -7.36 -14.62
N ALA A 161 -1.10 -8.32 -14.95
CA ALA A 161 -1.85 -8.32 -16.19
C ALA A 161 -2.70 -7.07 -16.39
N ASN A 162 -2.76 -6.59 -17.64
CA ASN A 162 -3.59 -5.47 -18.06
C ASN A 162 -3.30 -4.14 -17.32
N CYS A 163 -2.10 -3.92 -16.80
CA CYS A 163 -1.69 -2.57 -16.41
C CYS A 163 -1.20 -1.77 -17.63
N THR A 164 -1.29 -0.45 -17.56
CA THR A 164 -0.89 0.47 -18.63
C THR A 164 0.20 1.40 -18.13
N ILE A 165 1.36 1.37 -18.77
CA ILE A 165 2.47 2.30 -18.56
C ILE A 165 2.53 3.23 -19.76
N ARG A 166 2.31 4.53 -19.55
CA ARG A 166 2.30 5.53 -20.63
C ARG A 166 3.70 6.06 -20.94
N ASP A 167 3.76 6.76 -22.06
CA ASP A 167 4.98 7.26 -22.69
C ASP A 167 5.91 7.99 -21.71
N MET A 168 7.21 7.77 -21.86
CA MET A 168 8.28 8.43 -21.10
C MET A 168 8.25 8.18 -19.58
N THR A 169 7.38 7.29 -19.08
CA THR A 169 7.37 6.88 -17.67
C THR A 169 8.70 6.23 -17.29
N GLN A 170 9.22 6.61 -16.13
CA GLN A 170 10.47 6.08 -15.58
C GLN A 170 10.15 5.26 -14.33
N ILE A 171 10.57 4.00 -14.33
CA ILE A 171 10.35 3.03 -13.27
C ILE A 171 11.72 2.49 -12.84
N GLY A 172 12.00 2.54 -11.55
CA GLY A 172 13.20 2.01 -10.91
C GLY A 172 13.23 0.48 -10.89
N ASN A 173 13.97 -0.08 -9.94
CA ASN A 173 14.16 -1.53 -9.78
C ASN A 173 13.19 -2.12 -8.74
N ARG A 174 12.88 -3.41 -8.87
CA ARG A 174 12.05 -4.17 -7.91
C ARG A 174 10.66 -3.54 -7.71
N VAL A 175 10.16 -2.83 -8.71
CA VAL A 175 8.83 -2.21 -8.67
C VAL A 175 7.76 -3.24 -9.03
N ILE A 176 6.69 -3.28 -8.23
CA ILE A 176 5.54 -4.15 -8.48
C ILE A 176 4.34 -3.27 -8.83
N ILE A 177 3.70 -3.54 -9.98
CA ILE A 177 2.50 -2.84 -10.44
C ILE A 177 1.40 -3.87 -10.67
N HIS A 178 0.34 -3.78 -9.88
CA HIS A 178 -0.79 -4.71 -9.93
C HIS A 178 -1.75 -4.44 -11.09
N SER A 179 -2.63 -5.41 -11.32
CA SER A 179 -3.50 -5.47 -12.50
C SER A 179 -4.42 -4.25 -12.64
N GLY A 180 -4.64 -3.81 -13.87
CA GLY A 180 -5.57 -2.71 -14.19
C GLY A 180 -5.11 -1.31 -13.79
N SER A 181 -3.91 -1.16 -13.22
CA SER A 181 -3.36 0.15 -12.86
C SER A 181 -2.91 0.93 -14.10
N ALA A 182 -3.07 2.25 -14.05
CA ALA A 182 -2.78 3.15 -15.15
C ALA A 182 -1.77 4.22 -14.73
N ILE A 183 -0.57 4.17 -15.30
CA ILE A 183 0.56 5.01 -14.92
C ILE A 183 0.90 5.96 -16.07
N GLY A 184 0.97 7.25 -15.77
CA GLY A 184 1.30 8.30 -16.73
C GLY A 184 0.13 8.74 -17.60
N THR A 185 -1.11 8.56 -17.14
CA THR A 185 -2.29 9.12 -17.83
C THR A 185 -2.34 10.64 -17.70
N ASP A 186 -3.12 11.33 -18.53
CA ASP A 186 -3.20 12.79 -18.43
C ASP A 186 -3.90 13.21 -17.14
N GLY A 187 -3.29 14.12 -16.41
CA GLY A 187 -3.93 14.79 -15.30
C GLY A 187 -5.20 15.57 -15.66
N PHE A 188 -5.97 15.87 -14.61
CA PHE A 188 -7.19 16.68 -14.67
C PHE A 188 -6.90 18.18 -14.85
N GLY A 189 -6.30 18.56 -15.98
CA GLY A 189 -6.01 19.94 -16.34
C GLY A 189 -7.09 20.54 -17.26
N TYR A 190 -7.92 21.45 -16.74
CA TYR A 190 -8.91 22.19 -17.52
C TYR A 190 -8.97 23.66 -17.12
N GLN A 191 -9.08 24.56 -18.10
CA GLN A 191 -9.32 25.99 -17.87
C GLN A 191 -10.70 26.39 -18.40
N PHE A 192 -11.49 27.08 -17.57
CA PHE A 192 -12.76 27.65 -18.04
C PHE A 192 -12.51 28.93 -18.83
N SER A 193 -12.86 28.94 -20.10
CA SER A 193 -12.71 30.08 -20.99
C SER A 193 -13.82 30.10 -22.02
N GLN A 194 -14.45 31.26 -22.21
CA GLN A 194 -15.57 31.45 -23.15
C GLN A 194 -16.72 30.44 -22.95
N GLY A 195 -17.12 30.19 -21.70
CA GLY A 195 -18.26 29.33 -21.37
C GLY A 195 -17.98 27.82 -21.48
N ARG A 196 -16.74 27.39 -21.72
CA ARG A 196 -16.36 25.97 -21.85
C ARG A 196 -15.07 25.66 -21.10
N HIS A 197 -14.92 24.40 -20.68
CA HIS A 197 -13.66 23.87 -20.16
C HIS A 197 -12.76 23.45 -21.32
N GLN A 198 -11.57 24.02 -21.41
CA GLN A 198 -10.57 23.68 -22.42
C GLN A 198 -9.49 22.81 -21.77
N LYS A 199 -9.12 21.70 -22.43
CA LYS A 199 -8.07 20.79 -21.96
C LYS A 199 -6.74 21.52 -21.91
N ILE A 200 -6.00 21.29 -20.83
CA ILE A 200 -4.61 21.70 -20.68
C ILE A 200 -3.74 20.46 -20.87
N GLU A 201 -2.89 20.51 -21.90
CA GLU A 201 -1.95 19.44 -22.21
C GLU A 201 -0.97 19.18 -21.05
N GLN A 202 -0.65 17.90 -20.85
CA GLN A 202 0.25 17.43 -19.82
C GLN A 202 1.46 16.79 -20.49
N VAL A 203 2.63 17.42 -20.35
CA VAL A 203 3.86 17.02 -21.09
C VAL A 203 4.95 16.45 -20.18
N GLY A 204 4.76 16.50 -18.86
CA GLY A 204 5.67 15.91 -17.88
C GLY A 204 5.63 14.39 -17.89
N ILE A 205 6.33 13.75 -16.95
CA ILE A 205 6.39 12.29 -16.84
C ILE A 205 5.86 11.81 -15.50
N VAL A 206 5.81 10.48 -15.34
CA VAL A 206 5.79 9.84 -14.03
C VAL A 206 7.17 9.24 -13.79
N GLN A 207 7.67 9.41 -12.57
CA GLN A 207 8.85 8.73 -12.06
C GLN A 207 8.48 7.92 -10.82
N ILE A 208 8.84 6.65 -10.83
CA ILE A 208 8.67 5.72 -9.71
C ILE A 208 10.05 5.19 -9.36
N ASP A 209 10.50 5.37 -8.13
CA ASP A 209 11.79 4.90 -7.66
C ASP A 209 11.73 3.41 -7.24
N ASP A 210 12.85 2.89 -6.75
CA ASP A 210 13.03 1.48 -6.40
C ASP A 210 12.07 0.99 -5.31
N ASP A 211 11.79 -0.32 -5.30
CA ASP A 211 11.04 -1.02 -4.26
C ASP A 211 9.62 -0.48 -4.00
N VAL A 212 9.05 0.27 -4.95
CA VAL A 212 7.67 0.76 -4.89
C VAL A 212 6.70 -0.36 -5.26
N GLU A 213 5.56 -0.42 -4.56
CA GLU A 213 4.46 -1.31 -4.92
C GLU A 213 3.17 -0.52 -5.13
N ILE A 214 2.50 -0.75 -6.26
CA ILE A 214 1.28 -0.07 -6.67
C ILE A 214 0.17 -1.10 -6.85
N GLY A 215 -0.85 -1.03 -5.99
CA GLY A 215 -2.04 -1.88 -5.97
C GLY A 215 -2.89 -1.75 -7.22
N SER A 216 -3.88 -2.64 -7.34
CA SER A 216 -4.71 -2.82 -8.53
C SER A 216 -5.62 -1.61 -8.78
N CYS A 217 -5.85 -1.31 -10.05
CA CYS A 217 -6.72 -0.21 -10.48
C CYS A 217 -6.36 1.15 -9.87
N THR A 218 -5.09 1.34 -9.51
CA THR A 218 -4.55 2.64 -9.08
C THR A 218 -4.16 3.45 -10.29
N THR A 219 -4.44 4.76 -10.24
CA THR A 219 -4.13 5.69 -11.33
C THR A 219 -3.13 6.73 -10.85
N ILE A 220 -2.05 6.89 -11.60
CA ILE A 220 -1.01 7.90 -11.36
C ILE A 220 -0.91 8.77 -12.60
N ASP A 221 -1.32 10.02 -12.48
CA ASP A 221 -1.31 10.98 -13.58
C ASP A 221 0.10 11.51 -13.82
N ARG A 222 0.47 11.68 -15.09
CA ARG A 222 1.68 12.40 -15.47
C ARG A 222 1.57 13.87 -15.07
N ALA A 223 2.72 14.46 -14.74
CA ALA A 223 2.81 15.87 -14.45
C ALA A 223 2.46 16.75 -15.65
N ARG A 224 2.03 17.99 -15.37
CA ARG A 224 1.92 19.02 -16.41
C ARG A 224 3.28 19.35 -16.99
N PHE A 225 4.22 19.64 -16.11
CA PHE A 225 5.63 19.88 -16.38
C PHE A 225 6.48 19.13 -15.36
N GLY A 226 7.67 18.67 -15.74
CA GLY A 226 8.54 17.93 -14.83
C GLY A 226 8.01 16.51 -14.59
N ARG A 227 7.80 16.13 -13.33
CA ARG A 227 7.41 14.76 -12.95
C ARG A 227 6.36 14.73 -11.84
N THR A 228 5.46 13.75 -11.90
CA THR A 228 4.81 13.16 -10.71
C THR A 228 5.78 12.11 -10.17
N TRP A 229 6.06 12.11 -8.88
CA TRP A 229 7.16 11.32 -8.33
C TRP A 229 6.77 10.50 -7.11
N ILE A 230 7.04 9.20 -7.16
CA ILE A 230 6.85 8.26 -6.05
C ILE A 230 8.22 7.80 -5.57
N GLY A 231 8.56 8.14 -4.33
CA GLY A 231 9.82 7.83 -3.70
C GLY A 231 9.95 6.37 -3.28
N GLU A 232 11.20 5.93 -3.17
CA GLU A 232 11.63 4.56 -2.87
C GLU A 232 10.85 3.90 -1.73
N GLY A 233 10.51 2.62 -1.90
CA GLY A 233 9.91 1.79 -0.87
C GLY A 233 8.47 2.13 -0.49
N THR A 234 7.85 3.11 -1.16
CA THR A 234 6.46 3.51 -0.93
C THR A 234 5.49 2.41 -1.37
N LYS A 235 4.46 2.14 -0.57
CA LYS A 235 3.43 1.14 -0.85
C LYS A 235 2.08 1.82 -1.03
N ILE A 236 1.47 1.64 -2.19
CA ILE A 236 0.19 2.21 -2.59
C ILE A 236 -0.78 1.06 -2.78
N ASP A 237 -1.88 1.08 -2.06
CA ASP A 237 -2.93 0.06 -2.12
C ASP A 237 -3.83 0.27 -3.37
N ASN A 238 -4.86 -0.56 -3.49
CA ASN A 238 -5.78 -0.58 -4.62
C ASN A 238 -6.67 0.67 -4.69
N LEU A 239 -7.09 1.03 -5.91
CA LEU A 239 -8.07 2.10 -6.18
C LEU A 239 -7.63 3.47 -5.65
N VAL A 240 -6.34 3.78 -5.64
CA VAL A 240 -5.81 5.09 -5.26
C VAL A 240 -5.75 6.00 -6.49
N GLN A 241 -6.04 7.29 -6.29
CA GLN A 241 -5.82 8.34 -7.30
C GLN A 241 -4.67 9.25 -6.87
N ILE A 242 -3.64 9.33 -7.71
CA ILE A 242 -2.53 10.27 -7.58
C ILE A 242 -2.56 11.23 -8.77
N ALA A 243 -2.91 12.48 -8.51
CA ALA A 243 -3.01 13.49 -9.55
C ALA A 243 -1.65 14.00 -10.05
N HIS A 244 -1.69 14.84 -11.09
CA HIS A 244 -0.51 15.39 -11.72
C HIS A 244 0.38 16.17 -10.74
N ASN A 245 1.70 16.08 -10.90
CA ASN A 245 2.71 16.80 -10.11
C ASN A 245 2.72 16.45 -8.61
N VAL A 246 2.02 15.40 -8.17
CA VAL A 246 2.15 14.93 -6.78
C VAL A 246 3.55 14.38 -6.57
N VAL A 247 4.11 14.65 -5.38
CA VAL A 247 5.35 14.05 -4.89
C VAL A 247 5.02 13.28 -3.61
N ILE A 248 5.43 12.02 -3.53
CA ILE A 248 5.34 11.20 -2.32
C ILE A 248 6.75 10.78 -1.92
N GLY A 249 7.15 11.13 -0.70
CA GLY A 249 8.44 10.76 -0.12
C GLY A 249 8.53 9.27 0.19
N GLN A 250 9.74 8.85 0.58
CA GLN A 250 10.12 7.44 0.70
C GLN A 250 9.35 6.73 1.83
N HIS A 251 9.22 5.41 1.70
CA HIS A 251 8.66 4.52 2.73
C HIS A 251 7.30 4.96 3.28
N SER A 252 6.50 5.61 2.44
CA SER A 252 5.14 6.01 2.79
C SER A 252 4.14 4.87 2.48
N ILE A 253 3.04 4.84 3.22
CA ILE A 253 1.94 3.88 3.02
C ILE A 253 0.69 4.65 2.64
N VAL A 254 0.12 4.34 1.47
CA VAL A 254 -1.10 4.94 0.95
C VAL A 254 -2.16 3.86 0.82
N VAL A 255 -3.16 3.86 1.70
CA VAL A 255 -4.19 2.82 1.78
C VAL A 255 -5.29 3.07 0.75
N SER A 256 -6.10 2.04 0.48
CA SER A 256 -7.08 2.04 -0.60
C SER A 256 -8.05 3.21 -0.59
N GLN A 257 -8.45 3.61 -1.80
CA GLN A 257 -9.42 4.69 -2.07
C GLN A 257 -8.98 6.08 -1.58
N VAL A 258 -7.68 6.28 -1.32
CA VAL A 258 -7.12 7.61 -1.11
C VAL A 258 -7.12 8.41 -2.41
N GLY A 259 -7.44 9.69 -2.32
CA GLY A 259 -7.34 10.64 -3.43
C GLY A 259 -6.42 11.80 -3.08
N ILE A 260 -5.40 12.02 -3.90
CA ILE A 260 -4.39 13.08 -3.72
C ILE A 260 -4.46 14.02 -4.91
N SER A 261 -4.85 15.27 -4.65
CA SER A 261 -4.99 16.30 -5.69
C SER A 261 -3.64 16.86 -6.14
N GLY A 262 -3.64 17.48 -7.32
CA GLY A 262 -2.41 17.84 -8.03
C GLY A 262 -1.51 18.80 -7.28
N SER A 263 -0.20 18.71 -7.57
CA SER A 263 0.85 19.57 -7.02
C SER A 263 0.97 19.54 -5.49
N THR A 264 0.53 18.46 -4.85
CA THR A 264 0.72 18.23 -3.41
C THR A 264 2.00 17.45 -3.16
N HIS A 265 2.75 17.88 -2.15
CA HIS A 265 3.99 17.27 -1.69
C HIS A 265 3.74 16.57 -0.36
N ILE A 266 4.07 15.28 -0.34
CA ILE A 266 3.95 14.41 0.82
C ILE A 266 5.34 13.97 1.21
N GLY A 267 5.68 14.16 2.48
CA GLY A 267 6.95 13.77 3.07
C GLY A 267 7.17 12.25 3.10
N SER A 268 8.22 11.85 3.80
CA SER A 268 8.63 10.45 3.96
C SER A 268 8.03 9.83 5.22
N HIS A 269 7.89 8.50 5.23
CA HIS A 269 7.30 7.74 6.33
C HIS A 269 5.87 8.20 6.70
N VAL A 270 5.12 8.70 5.71
CA VAL A 270 3.74 9.15 5.91
C VAL A 270 2.81 7.95 5.79
N THR A 271 1.84 7.84 6.69
CA THR A 271 0.75 6.86 6.60
C THR A 271 -0.55 7.56 6.25
N ILE A 272 -1.14 7.21 5.12
CA ILE A 272 -2.42 7.76 4.65
C ILE A 272 -3.44 6.63 4.65
N ALA A 273 -4.28 6.58 5.68
CA ALA A 273 -5.26 5.52 5.84
C ALA A 273 -6.43 5.65 4.84
N GLY A 274 -7.25 4.59 4.75
CA GLY A 274 -8.22 4.43 3.68
C GLY A 274 -9.20 5.60 3.55
N GLN A 275 -9.54 5.93 2.31
CA GLN A 275 -10.50 6.99 1.95
C GLN A 275 -10.13 8.40 2.44
N VAL A 276 -8.87 8.68 2.74
CA VAL A 276 -8.41 10.06 2.98
C VAL A 276 -8.44 10.85 1.67
N GLY A 277 -8.92 12.09 1.74
CA GLY A 277 -8.90 13.04 0.63
C GLY A 277 -7.96 14.20 0.92
N ILE A 278 -7.04 14.49 -0.01
CA ILE A 278 -6.05 15.57 0.13
C ILE A 278 -6.26 16.60 -0.98
N ALA A 279 -6.46 17.86 -0.59
CA ALA A 279 -6.57 18.98 -1.54
C ALA A 279 -5.23 19.27 -2.24
N GLY A 280 -5.29 20.05 -3.32
CA GLY A 280 -4.12 20.32 -4.17
C GLY A 280 -3.23 21.41 -3.60
N HIS A 281 -1.98 21.46 -4.06
CA HIS A 281 -1.00 22.47 -3.67
C HIS A 281 -0.69 22.50 -2.16
N LEU A 282 -0.69 21.34 -1.51
CA LEU A 282 -0.39 21.22 -0.10
C LEU A 282 1.02 20.68 0.16
N GLU A 283 1.56 21.00 1.33
CA GLU A 283 2.79 20.43 1.88
C GLU A 283 2.43 19.63 3.14
N ILE A 284 2.79 18.34 3.15
CA ILE A 284 2.58 17.42 4.28
C ILE A 284 3.94 16.92 4.76
N SER A 285 4.31 17.24 6.00
CA SER A 285 5.58 16.86 6.62
C SER A 285 5.78 15.35 6.74
N ASP A 286 7.04 14.97 6.95
CA ASP A 286 7.45 13.60 7.26
C ASP A 286 6.76 13.06 8.52
N GLN A 287 6.62 11.74 8.61
CA GLN A 287 6.11 11.03 9.79
C GLN A 287 4.69 11.46 10.22
N VAL A 288 3.90 11.97 9.27
CA VAL A 288 2.48 12.26 9.46
C VAL A 288 1.66 10.97 9.30
N THR A 289 0.65 10.79 10.14
CA THR A 289 -0.35 9.73 10.02
C THR A 289 -1.73 10.34 9.85
N LEU A 290 -2.34 10.19 8.68
CA LEU A 290 -3.70 10.60 8.39
C LEU A 290 -4.64 9.41 8.63
N LEU A 291 -5.52 9.50 9.64
CA LEU A 291 -6.49 8.46 9.93
C LEU A 291 -7.60 8.41 8.88
N ALA A 292 -8.25 7.25 8.78
CA ALA A 292 -9.19 6.94 7.69
C ALA A 292 -10.30 8.00 7.58
N LYS A 293 -10.64 8.38 6.34
CA LYS A 293 -11.62 9.42 6.02
C LYS A 293 -11.29 10.85 6.47
N ALA A 294 -10.05 11.13 6.88
CA ALA A 294 -9.64 12.52 7.09
C ALA A 294 -9.68 13.32 5.77
N GLY A 295 -10.10 14.59 5.87
CA GLY A 295 -10.05 15.55 4.76
C GLY A 295 -8.98 16.59 5.03
N VAL A 296 -7.92 16.61 4.21
CA VAL A 296 -6.79 17.52 4.37
C VAL A 296 -6.95 18.70 3.40
N THR A 297 -7.13 19.88 3.97
CA THR A 297 -7.43 21.13 3.22
C THR A 297 -6.38 22.22 3.38
N LYS A 298 -5.35 21.98 4.21
CA LYS A 298 -4.26 22.90 4.53
C LYS A 298 -2.98 22.11 4.72
N ASN A 299 -1.85 22.80 4.64
CA ASN A 299 -0.54 22.23 4.94
C ASN A 299 -0.52 21.63 6.36
N ILE A 300 0.23 20.55 6.51
CA ILE A 300 0.50 19.91 7.79
C ILE A 300 2.01 19.97 7.99
N THR A 301 2.46 20.88 8.86
CA THR A 301 3.89 21.12 9.08
C THR A 301 4.48 20.29 10.22
N GLU A 302 3.63 19.75 11.10
CA GLU A 302 4.06 18.99 12.27
C GLU A 302 3.87 17.48 12.04
N PRO A 303 4.84 16.64 12.43
CA PRO A 303 4.64 15.20 12.51
C PRO A 303 3.52 14.83 13.50
N GLY A 304 2.92 13.66 13.31
CA GLY A 304 1.92 13.12 14.24
C GLY A 304 0.65 12.63 13.56
N ALA A 305 -0.34 12.26 14.38
CA ALA A 305 -1.59 11.69 13.92
C ALA A 305 -2.69 12.76 13.77
N TYR A 306 -3.31 12.81 12.60
CA TYR A 306 -4.41 13.71 12.26
C TYR A 306 -5.66 12.91 11.94
N THR A 307 -6.81 13.40 12.39
CA THR A 307 -8.07 12.67 12.26
C THR A 307 -9.25 13.61 11.98
N GLY A 308 -10.27 13.02 11.37
CA GLY A 308 -11.62 13.52 11.21
C GLY A 308 -12.50 12.31 10.89
N PHE A 309 -13.78 12.32 11.29
CA PHE A 309 -14.67 11.14 11.35
C PHE A 309 -14.39 10.24 12.57
N PRO A 310 -15.43 9.80 13.31
CA PRO A 310 -15.79 8.38 13.20
C PRO A 310 -17.31 8.16 12.98
N ALA A 311 -17.68 6.90 12.73
CA ALA A 311 -19.07 6.47 12.78
C ALA A 311 -19.62 6.61 14.21
N LYS A 312 -20.87 7.08 14.31
CA LYS A 312 -21.59 7.30 15.56
C LYS A 312 -22.99 6.73 15.45
N PRO A 313 -23.64 6.36 16.56
CA PRO A 313 -25.08 6.08 16.57
C PRO A 313 -25.86 7.21 15.90
N LEU A 314 -26.83 6.87 15.04
CA LEU A 314 -27.52 7.80 14.13
C LEU A 314 -27.99 9.10 14.82
N MET A 315 -28.62 8.96 15.98
CA MET A 315 -29.18 10.12 16.70
C MET A 315 -28.10 11.01 17.32
N GLU A 316 -26.99 10.43 17.80
CA GLU A 316 -25.84 11.20 18.28
C GLU A 316 -25.20 11.96 17.11
N GLY A 317 -24.96 11.27 15.99
CA GLY A 317 -24.37 11.88 14.79
C GLY A 317 -25.19 13.04 14.25
N ARG A 318 -26.52 12.89 14.11
CA ARG A 318 -27.42 13.96 13.65
C ARG A 318 -27.41 15.17 14.58
N ARG A 319 -27.36 14.96 15.89
CA ARG A 319 -27.26 16.05 16.86
C ARG A 319 -25.95 16.80 16.70
N MET A 320 -24.82 16.10 16.57
CA MET A 320 -23.52 16.73 16.37
C MET A 320 -23.43 17.50 15.06
N LEU A 321 -23.93 16.95 13.95
CA LEU A 321 -23.92 17.61 12.64
C LEU A 321 -24.76 18.89 12.60
N SER A 322 -25.83 18.97 13.39
CA SER A 322 -26.68 20.19 13.46
C SER A 322 -26.15 21.25 14.42
N ALA A 323 -25.19 20.92 15.28
CA ALA A 323 -24.67 21.87 16.28
C ALA A 323 -23.96 23.09 15.68
N PRO A 324 -23.09 22.98 14.64
CA PRO A 324 -22.43 24.14 14.05
C PRO A 324 -23.38 25.23 13.54
N ALA A 325 -24.54 24.85 12.99
CA ALA A 325 -25.55 25.80 12.50
C ALA A 325 -26.14 26.68 13.60
N LYS A 326 -26.08 26.24 14.86
CA LYS A 326 -26.57 26.99 16.03
C LYS A 326 -25.51 27.88 16.67
N ILE A 327 -24.23 27.72 16.31
CA ILE A 327 -23.13 28.49 16.90
C ILE A 327 -23.33 30.01 16.75
N PRO A 328 -23.74 30.56 15.59
CA PRO A 328 -23.95 32.01 15.46
C PRO A 328 -24.99 32.56 16.45
N GLU A 329 -26.14 31.89 16.60
CA GLU A 329 -27.18 32.26 17.56
C GLU A 329 -26.67 32.16 19.01
N MET A 330 -25.93 31.09 19.33
CA MET A 330 -25.33 30.91 20.64
C MET A 330 -24.31 32.01 20.98
N MET A 331 -23.48 32.41 20.02
CA MET A 331 -22.50 33.48 20.19
C MET A 331 -23.17 34.83 20.47
N GLU A 332 -24.26 35.16 19.76
CA GLU A 332 -25.04 36.38 20.04
C GLU A 332 -25.66 36.36 21.44
N ARG A 333 -26.21 35.22 21.83
CA ARG A 333 -26.81 35.04 23.16
C ARG A 333 -25.76 35.13 24.28
N ILE A 334 -24.55 34.61 24.07
CA ILE A 334 -23.42 34.78 25.00
C ILE A 334 -23.05 36.26 25.12
N ARG A 335 -22.90 36.99 24.02
CA ARG A 335 -22.60 38.44 24.03
C ARG A 335 -23.68 39.26 24.73
N GLU A 336 -24.95 38.88 24.61
CA GLU A 336 -26.05 39.52 25.33
C GLU A 336 -25.96 39.27 26.83
N LEU A 337 -25.68 38.04 27.24
CA LEU A 337 -25.50 37.67 28.65
C LEU A 337 -24.30 38.38 29.29
N GLU A 338 -23.16 38.44 28.59
CA GLU A 338 -21.97 39.19 29.03
C GLU A 338 -22.27 40.67 29.26
N ARG A 339 -23.05 41.30 28.36
CA ARG A 339 -23.49 42.70 28.53
C ARG A 339 -24.38 42.89 29.75
N LYS A 340 -25.33 41.98 29.99
CA LYS A 340 -26.23 42.03 31.15
C LYS A 340 -25.50 41.83 32.47
N LEU A 341 -24.55 40.90 32.51
CA LEU A 341 -23.73 40.64 33.69
C LEU A 341 -22.88 41.86 34.06
N ALA A 342 -22.19 42.45 33.08
CA ALA A 342 -21.39 43.65 33.29
C ALA A 342 -22.22 44.86 33.77
N ALA A 343 -23.51 44.92 33.43
CA ALA A 343 -24.43 45.94 33.94
C ALA A 343 -24.84 45.69 35.39
N LEU A 344 -25.05 44.42 35.77
CA LEU A 344 -25.38 44.02 37.15
C LEU A 344 -24.20 44.21 38.11
N GLU A 345 -22.97 43.93 37.68
CA GLU A 345 -21.76 44.13 38.50
C GLU A 345 -21.43 45.61 38.76
N ARG A 346 -22.02 46.52 37.98
CA ARG A 346 -21.86 47.98 38.14
C ARG A 346 -22.96 48.61 39.01
N ALA A 347 -24.00 47.86 39.35
CA ALA A 347 -25.15 48.30 40.15
C ALA A 347 -24.94 47.94 41.63
#